data_AF-A0A944C2H8-F1
#
_entry.id   AF-A0A944C2H8-F1
#
_cell.length_a   1.000
_cell.length_b   1.000
_cell.length_c   1.000
_cell.angle_alpha   90.00
_cell.angle_beta   90.00
_cell.angle_gamma   90.00
#
_symmetry.space_group_name_H-M   'P 1'
#
loop_
_entity.id
_entity.type
_entity.pdbx_description
1 polymer ?
#
loop_
_entity_poly.entity_id
_entity_poly.type
_entity_poly.pdbx_seq_one_letter_code
_entity_poly.pdbx_strand_id
1 'polypeptide(L)'
;ADLNTGAITDEEAKLRRAKVQRESDFFGAMDGATKFVKGDAIISIITALINLIGGAVLGMMGGQDIGTVMSTYSLATVGDGLCSQIPALMISVATGMVVTRAASTDSFNADISRQFTAQPNVMMIAGIVIAALMVIPGFPKLILLGVGAALFIFGWRLSKSKAKKEAALAAQKERESLAKIQEQPATDNDYYRDIDNVFKLLNVEQIEMEFGYSLLHLVDEKSGGHFIDRVVMFRKQFAMDMGMVIPSVRMTDNPEINPNQYVIKIKGEEVARGEILSDHYLALDNGDVVSPVDGIDTVEPAFGIPAKWISADKKVMADVAGYTLIDPVSVMITHLSEVIKQHCSELLSRQDVKTMVDNIKATNPTLID
;
A
#
# COMPACT_ATOMS: atom_id res chain seq x y z
N ALA A 1 17.26 -12.32 4.42
CA ALA A 1 16.13 -13.12 4.92
C ALA A 1 15.34 -13.64 3.73
N ASP A 2 14.63 -12.77 2.99
CA ASP A 2 13.70 -13.16 1.90
C ASP A 2 14.32 -13.95 0.73
N LEU A 3 15.59 -13.70 0.37
CA LEU A 3 16.31 -14.50 -0.65
C LEU A 3 16.58 -15.93 -0.15
N ASN A 4 16.96 -16.07 1.13
CA ASN A 4 17.28 -17.37 1.72
C ASN A 4 16.02 -18.22 1.96
N THR A 5 14.84 -17.61 1.97
CA THR A 5 13.55 -18.30 2.09
C THR A 5 12.90 -18.58 0.72
N GLY A 6 13.60 -18.29 -0.39
CA GLY A 6 13.09 -18.51 -1.75
C GLY A 6 11.90 -17.62 -2.15
N ALA A 7 11.55 -16.62 -1.33
CA ALA A 7 10.39 -15.74 -1.56
C ALA A 7 10.65 -14.70 -2.66
N ILE A 8 11.92 -14.48 -2.99
CA ILE A 8 12.37 -13.61 -4.07
C ILE A 8 13.54 -14.29 -4.81
N THR A 9 13.65 -14.04 -6.09
CA THR A 9 14.76 -14.49 -6.93
C THR A 9 16.05 -13.69 -6.63
N ASP A 10 17.21 -14.20 -7.05
CA ASP A 10 18.51 -13.54 -6.85
C ASP A 10 18.57 -12.16 -7.53
N GLU A 11 17.96 -12.03 -8.71
CA GLU A 11 17.78 -10.77 -9.41
C GLU A 11 16.89 -9.78 -8.64
N GLU A 12 15.77 -10.25 -8.06
CA GLU A 12 14.89 -9.41 -7.24
C GLU A 12 15.55 -8.95 -5.94
N ALA A 13 16.36 -9.80 -5.31
CA ALA A 13 17.12 -9.41 -4.12
C ALA A 13 18.20 -8.38 -4.45
N LYS A 14 18.88 -8.52 -5.59
CA LYS A 14 19.86 -7.55 -6.08
C LYS A 14 19.20 -6.19 -6.36
N LEU A 15 18.03 -6.18 -7.00
CA LEU A 15 17.22 -4.99 -7.23
C LEU A 15 16.75 -4.34 -5.92
N ARG A 16 16.26 -5.12 -4.95
CA ARG A 16 15.86 -4.62 -3.63
C ARG A 16 17.04 -4.02 -2.87
N ARG A 17 18.20 -4.69 -2.86
CA ARG A 17 19.43 -4.15 -2.23
C ARG A 17 19.84 -2.83 -2.88
N ALA A 18 19.83 -2.75 -4.21
CA ALA A 18 20.12 -1.51 -4.93
C ALA A 18 19.11 -0.40 -4.64
N LYS A 19 17.83 -0.74 -4.38
CA LYS A 19 16.81 0.23 -3.95
C LYS A 19 17.07 0.74 -2.54
N VAL A 20 17.33 -0.15 -1.58
CA VAL A 20 17.63 0.21 -0.19
C VAL A 20 18.92 1.03 -0.10
N GLN A 21 19.95 0.68 -0.87
CA GLN A 21 21.18 1.46 -0.96
C GLN A 21 20.89 2.88 -1.47
N ARG A 22 20.14 3.03 -2.57
CA ARG A 22 19.72 4.34 -3.10
C ARG A 22 18.93 5.17 -2.09
N GLU A 23 18.06 4.53 -1.33
CA GLU A 23 17.26 5.18 -0.30
C GLU A 23 18.15 5.67 0.85
N SER A 24 19.08 4.83 1.31
CA SER A 24 20.09 5.20 2.29
C SER A 24 21.00 6.34 1.82
N ASP A 25 21.46 6.29 0.56
CA ASP A 25 22.29 7.34 -0.05
C ASP A 25 21.50 8.65 -0.19
N PHE A 26 20.22 8.58 -0.55
CA PHE A 26 19.32 9.73 -0.62
C PHE A 26 19.13 10.38 0.76
N PHE A 27 18.81 9.60 1.79
CA PHE A 27 18.62 10.12 3.14
C PHE A 27 19.92 10.65 3.75
N GLY A 28 21.06 9.99 3.47
CA GLY A 28 22.38 10.49 3.87
C GLY A 28 22.73 11.82 3.19
N ALA A 29 22.48 11.94 1.89
CA ALA A 29 22.68 13.19 1.14
C ALA A 29 21.70 14.29 1.59
N MET A 30 20.45 13.94 1.89
CA MET A 30 19.41 14.88 2.31
C MET A 30 19.65 15.43 3.71
N ASP A 31 20.08 14.62 4.68
CA ASP A 31 20.45 15.08 6.02
C ASP A 31 21.65 16.05 5.97
N GLY A 32 22.66 15.71 5.17
CA GLY A 32 23.80 16.60 4.89
C GLY A 32 23.36 17.92 4.28
N ALA A 33 22.66 17.89 3.14
CA ALA A 33 22.18 19.07 2.43
C ALA A 33 21.29 19.96 3.30
N THR A 34 20.38 19.37 4.10
CA THR A 34 19.47 20.12 4.97
C THR A 34 20.24 20.86 6.08
N LYS A 35 21.29 20.25 6.65
CA LYS A 35 22.15 20.91 7.65
C LYS A 35 22.94 22.07 7.05
N PHE A 36 23.49 21.92 5.85
CA PHE A 36 24.22 22.99 5.15
C PHE A 36 23.30 24.16 4.75
N VAL A 37 22.14 23.88 4.15
CA VAL A 37 21.17 24.91 3.75
C VAL A 37 20.64 25.68 4.96
N LYS A 38 20.36 24.98 6.08
CA LYS A 38 19.92 25.62 7.32
C LYS A 38 21.02 26.51 7.92
N GLY A 39 22.28 26.08 7.89
CA GLY A 39 23.42 26.87 8.34
C GLY A 39 23.64 28.12 7.49
N ASP A 40 23.59 27.97 6.16
CA ASP A 40 23.75 29.07 5.20
C ASP A 40 22.62 30.12 5.33
N ALA A 41 21.37 29.67 5.49
CA ALA A 41 20.24 30.57 5.73
C ALA A 41 20.37 31.37 7.04
N ILE A 42 20.82 30.74 8.13
CA ILE A 42 21.03 31.41 9.42
C ILE A 42 22.13 32.47 9.30
N ILE A 43 23.27 32.14 8.67
CA ILE A 43 24.38 33.07 8.49
C ILE A 43 23.95 34.24 7.59
N SER A 44 23.24 33.99 6.49
CA SER A 44 22.73 35.02 5.59
C SER A 44 21.80 36.01 6.30
N ILE A 45 20.90 35.53 7.17
CA ILE A 45 20.02 36.39 7.98
C ILE A 45 20.83 37.22 8.99
N ILE A 46 21.82 36.62 9.66
CA ILE A 46 22.68 37.33 10.61
C ILE A 46 23.47 38.44 9.90
N THR A 47 24.11 38.13 8.77
CA THR A 47 24.86 39.10 7.97
C THR A 47 23.95 40.23 7.47
N ALA A 48 22.73 39.90 7.03
CA ALA A 48 21.76 40.90 6.61
C ALA A 48 21.37 41.87 7.75
N LEU A 49 21.14 41.34 8.95
CA LEU A 49 20.83 42.16 10.13
C LEU A 49 22.02 43.04 10.55
N ILE A 50 23.24 42.51 10.51
CA ILE A 50 24.46 43.27 10.82
C ILE A 50 24.67 44.40 9.80
N ASN A 51 24.55 44.10 8.51
CA ASN A 51 24.72 45.09 7.44
C ASN A 51 23.64 46.17 7.49
N LEU A 52 22.38 45.79 7.75
CA LEU A 52 21.27 46.74 7.81
C LEU A 52 21.31 47.59 9.09
N ILE A 53 21.40 46.97 10.27
CA ILE A 53 21.33 47.68 11.56
C ILE A 53 22.66 48.33 11.91
N GLY A 54 23.75 47.57 11.83
CA GLY A 54 25.10 48.08 12.12
C GLY A 54 25.53 49.16 11.14
N GLY A 55 25.24 48.94 9.85
CA GLY A 55 25.42 49.96 8.82
C GLY A 55 24.57 51.21 9.08
N ALA A 56 23.30 51.04 9.44
CA ALA A 56 22.44 52.18 9.73
C ALA A 56 22.91 53.00 10.94
N VAL A 57 23.33 52.34 12.02
CA VAL A 57 23.84 53.02 13.22
C VAL A 57 25.12 53.80 12.91
N LEU A 58 26.08 53.18 12.21
CA LEU A 58 27.33 53.84 11.84
C LEU A 58 27.13 54.98 10.83
N GLY A 59 26.22 54.80 9.86
CA GLY A 59 25.87 55.84 8.88
C GLY A 59 25.22 57.06 9.53
N MET A 60 24.31 56.85 10.49
CA MET A 60 23.70 57.93 11.26
C MET A 60 24.71 58.64 12.16
N MET A 61 25.61 57.90 12.83
CA MET A 61 26.69 58.49 13.63
C MET A 61 27.72 59.27 12.79
N GLY A 62 27.89 58.90 11.52
CA GLY A 62 28.69 59.63 10.54
C GLY A 62 28.03 60.90 10.00
N GLY A 63 26.83 61.26 10.47
CA GLY A 63 26.13 62.50 10.10
C GLY A 63 25.29 62.43 8.83
N GLN A 64 25.05 61.24 8.27
CA GLN A 64 24.16 61.08 7.11
C GLN A 64 22.67 61.09 7.52
N ASP A 65 21.82 61.58 6.62
CA ASP A 65 20.37 61.57 6.81
C ASP A 65 19.81 60.13 6.86
N ILE A 66 18.83 59.90 7.73
CA ILE A 66 18.20 58.58 7.97
C ILE A 66 17.70 57.94 6.68
N GLY A 67 17.08 58.71 5.77
CA GLY A 67 16.56 58.17 4.52
C GLY A 67 17.67 57.68 3.59
N THR A 68 18.78 58.42 3.54
CA THR A 68 19.96 58.08 2.72
C THR A 68 20.69 56.86 3.26
N VAL A 69 20.84 56.79 4.59
CA VAL A 69 21.46 55.66 5.29
C VAL A 69 20.66 54.39 5.08
N MET A 70 19.34 54.44 5.30
CA MET A 70 18.47 53.28 5.13
C MET A 70 18.45 52.78 3.68
N SER A 71 18.43 53.69 2.70
CA SER A 71 18.50 53.30 1.28
C SER A 71 19.84 52.64 0.93
N THR A 72 20.96 53.21 1.37
CA THR A 72 22.31 52.69 1.08
C THR A 72 22.52 51.31 1.67
N TYR A 73 22.24 51.14 2.96
CA TYR A 73 22.47 49.86 3.63
C TYR A 73 21.40 48.81 3.31
N SER A 74 20.17 49.21 2.96
CA SER A 74 19.18 48.26 2.41
C SER A 74 19.61 47.74 1.04
N LEU A 75 20.09 48.61 0.14
CA LEU A 75 20.57 48.19 -1.18
C LEU A 75 21.81 47.29 -1.06
N ALA A 76 22.76 47.65 -0.18
CA ALA A 76 23.93 46.83 0.10
C ALA A 76 23.56 45.45 0.67
N THR A 77 22.56 45.40 1.56
CA THR A 77 22.06 44.15 2.16
C THR A 77 21.38 43.25 1.13
N VAL A 78 20.57 43.82 0.22
CA VAL A 78 19.97 43.07 -0.89
C VAL A 78 21.05 42.58 -1.85
N GLY A 79 22.05 43.41 -2.16
CA GLY A 79 23.18 43.04 -3.01
C GLY A 79 24.00 41.88 -2.44
N ASP A 80 24.33 41.93 -1.15
CA ASP A 80 25.04 40.85 -0.44
C ASP A 80 24.23 39.55 -0.42
N GLY A 81 22.93 39.62 -0.17
CA GLY A 81 22.03 38.47 -0.24
C GLY A 81 22.03 37.82 -1.63
N LEU A 82 21.97 38.61 -2.70
CA LEU A 82 22.03 38.09 -4.07
C LEU A 82 23.42 37.52 -4.42
N CYS A 83 24.50 38.20 -4.02
CA CYS A 83 25.88 37.76 -4.29
C CYS A 83 26.28 36.49 -3.55
N SER A 84 25.73 36.25 -2.36
CA SER A 84 26.00 35.04 -1.56
C SER A 84 25.09 33.87 -1.93
N GLN A 85 23.78 34.12 -2.11
CA GLN A 85 22.80 33.05 -2.29
C GLN A 85 22.80 32.45 -3.69
N ILE A 86 23.03 33.24 -4.75
CA ILE A 86 23.03 32.71 -6.13
C ILE A 86 24.13 31.66 -6.32
N PRO A 87 25.41 31.92 -5.94
CA PRO A 87 26.46 30.91 -6.03
C PRO A 87 26.24 29.73 -5.08
N ALA A 88 25.79 29.97 -3.84
CA ALA A 88 25.54 28.91 -2.87
C ALA A 88 24.48 27.92 -3.37
N LEU A 89 23.38 28.42 -3.95
CA LEU A 89 22.35 27.59 -4.57
C LEU A 89 22.91 26.79 -5.75
N MET A 90 23.70 27.42 -6.62
CA MET A 90 24.33 26.74 -7.76
C MET A 90 25.27 25.62 -7.32
N ILE A 91 26.10 25.85 -6.29
CA ILE A 91 27.00 24.84 -5.71
C ILE A 91 26.17 23.71 -5.08
N SER A 92 25.15 24.04 -4.27
CA SER A 92 24.30 23.04 -3.63
C SER A 92 23.57 22.15 -4.63
N VAL A 93 23.02 22.73 -5.70
CA VAL A 93 22.34 21.98 -6.76
C VAL A 93 23.35 21.12 -7.52
N ALA A 94 24.52 21.65 -7.88
CA ALA A 94 25.56 20.90 -8.56
C ALA A 94 26.07 19.71 -7.72
N THR A 95 26.33 19.93 -6.42
CA THR A 95 26.75 18.87 -5.50
C THR A 95 25.65 17.82 -5.33
N GLY A 96 24.39 18.22 -5.17
CA GLY A 96 23.25 17.31 -5.11
C GLY A 96 23.09 16.46 -6.38
N MET A 97 23.29 17.06 -7.55
CA MET A 97 23.29 16.34 -8.82
C MET A 97 24.46 15.36 -8.97
N VAL A 98 25.66 15.72 -8.49
CA VAL A 98 26.84 14.83 -8.52
C VAL A 98 26.67 13.63 -7.58
N VAL A 99 26.12 13.85 -6.38
CA VAL A 99 25.90 12.76 -5.40
C VAL A 99 24.80 11.80 -5.86
N THR A 100 23.69 12.33 -6.36
CA THR A 100 22.59 11.50 -6.88
C THR A 100 22.96 10.74 -8.16
N ARG A 101 23.87 11.28 -8.98
CA ARG A 101 24.42 10.61 -10.16
C ARG A 101 25.24 9.36 -9.82
N ALA A 102 25.99 9.34 -8.73
CA ALA A 102 26.78 8.16 -8.33
C ALA A 102 25.90 6.92 -8.09
N ALA A 103 24.60 7.12 -7.86
CA ALA A 103 23.62 6.08 -7.62
C ALA A 103 22.70 5.78 -8.84
N SER A 104 22.88 6.46 -9.98
CA SER A 104 22.10 6.25 -11.22
C SER A 104 22.88 5.43 -12.25
N THR A 105 22.19 4.51 -12.92
CA THR A 105 22.72 3.69 -14.02
C THR A 105 22.52 4.32 -15.40
N ASP A 106 21.68 5.36 -15.50
CA ASP A 106 21.31 6.00 -16.76
C ASP A 106 22.25 7.16 -17.14
N SER A 107 22.19 7.59 -18.40
CA SER A 107 22.95 8.76 -18.85
C SER A 107 22.41 10.04 -18.21
N PHE A 108 23.31 10.93 -17.80
CA PHE A 108 22.98 12.20 -17.14
C PHE A 108 21.94 13.05 -17.89
N ASN A 109 22.03 13.10 -19.23
CA ASN A 109 21.07 13.84 -20.05
C ASN A 109 19.66 13.23 -20.01
N ALA A 110 19.56 11.89 -19.97
CA ALA A 110 18.29 11.21 -19.88
C ALA A 110 17.63 11.44 -18.51
N ASP A 111 18.42 11.39 -17.44
CA ASP A 111 17.93 11.63 -16.07
C ASP A 111 17.42 13.06 -15.87
N ILE A 112 18.17 14.07 -16.36
CA ILE A 112 17.73 15.47 -16.29
C ILE A 112 16.43 15.67 -17.07
N SER A 113 16.38 15.19 -18.31
CA SER A 113 15.17 15.33 -19.15
C SER A 113 13.95 14.67 -18.51
N ARG A 114 14.14 13.50 -17.90
CA ARG A 114 13.09 12.76 -17.19
C ARG A 114 12.63 13.50 -15.92
N GLN A 115 13.54 14.07 -15.13
CA GLN A 115 13.19 14.80 -13.91
C GLN A 115 12.41 16.08 -14.21
N PHE A 116 12.84 16.86 -15.21
CA PHE A 116 12.13 18.07 -15.64
C PHE A 116 10.72 17.77 -16.17
N THR A 117 10.54 16.65 -16.87
CA THR A 117 9.23 16.27 -17.43
C THR A 117 8.32 15.53 -16.43
N ALA A 118 8.87 15.00 -15.33
CA ALA A 118 8.12 14.21 -14.34
C ALA A 118 7.24 15.07 -13.40
N GLN A 119 7.58 16.34 -13.19
CA GLN A 119 6.87 17.25 -12.27
C GLN A 119 6.27 18.48 -12.98
N PRO A 120 5.23 18.30 -13.83
CA PRO A 120 4.59 19.40 -14.57
C PRO A 120 4.00 20.49 -13.67
N ASN A 121 3.54 20.13 -12.46
CA ASN A 121 2.96 21.08 -11.50
C ASN A 121 4.00 22.12 -11.03
N VAL A 122 5.25 21.71 -10.82
CA VAL A 122 6.33 22.62 -10.39
C VAL A 122 6.62 23.65 -11.48
N MET A 123 6.59 23.25 -12.76
CA MET A 123 6.78 24.16 -13.89
C MET A 123 5.64 25.19 -14.02
N MET A 124 4.40 24.75 -13.78
CA MET A 124 3.24 25.65 -13.79
C MET A 124 3.30 26.66 -12.64
N ILE A 125 3.66 26.21 -11.43
CA ILE A 125 3.84 27.08 -10.27
C ILE A 125 4.95 28.10 -10.54
N ALA A 126 6.10 27.66 -11.07
CA ALA A 126 7.18 28.55 -11.46
C ALA A 126 6.74 29.59 -12.50
N GLY A 127 5.96 29.18 -13.51
CA GLY A 127 5.39 30.09 -14.50
C GLY A 127 4.46 31.15 -13.89
N ILE A 128 3.61 30.76 -12.93
CA ILE A 128 2.74 31.69 -12.19
C ILE A 128 3.55 32.66 -11.35
N VAL A 129 4.57 32.18 -10.62
CA VAL A 129 5.43 33.01 -9.79
C VAL A 129 6.18 34.04 -10.64
N ILE A 130 6.76 33.61 -11.78
CA ILE A 130 7.42 34.51 -12.74
C ILE A 130 6.42 35.53 -13.32
N ALA A 131 5.17 35.11 -13.55
CA ALA A 131 4.11 36.03 -13.97
C ALA A 131 3.77 37.07 -12.89
N ALA A 132 3.71 36.66 -11.63
CA ALA A 132 3.42 37.53 -10.49
C ALA A 132 4.50 38.60 -10.27
N LEU A 133 5.76 38.32 -10.61
CA LEU A 133 6.87 39.28 -10.51
C LEU A 133 6.69 40.53 -11.40
N MET A 134 5.79 40.51 -12.39
CA MET A 134 5.47 41.70 -13.20
C MET A 134 4.82 42.84 -12.43
N VAL A 135 4.20 42.52 -11.29
CA VAL A 135 3.57 43.50 -10.41
C VAL A 135 4.62 44.41 -9.79
N ILE A 136 5.87 43.94 -9.67
CA ILE A 136 6.98 44.68 -9.11
C ILE A 136 7.52 45.68 -10.15
N PRO A 137 7.52 46.99 -9.86
CA PRO A 137 8.08 48.01 -10.76
C PRO A 137 9.60 47.84 -10.91
N GLY A 138 10.11 47.99 -12.13
CA GLY A 138 11.55 47.87 -12.45
C GLY A 138 11.95 46.62 -13.24
N PHE A 139 11.07 45.61 -13.34
CA PHE A 139 11.34 44.38 -14.10
C PHE A 139 10.88 44.44 -15.57
N PRO A 140 11.55 43.72 -16.50
CA PRO A 140 11.16 43.66 -17.92
C PRO A 140 9.90 42.79 -18.11
N LYS A 141 8.73 43.43 -18.01
CA LYS A 141 7.40 42.78 -18.00
C LYS A 141 7.15 41.85 -19.19
N LEU A 142 7.55 42.25 -20.40
CA LEU A 142 7.36 41.44 -21.62
C LEU A 142 8.16 40.13 -21.59
N ILE A 143 9.39 40.16 -21.06
CA ILE A 143 10.26 38.98 -20.97
C ILE A 143 9.71 38.03 -19.91
N LEU A 144 9.33 38.55 -18.74
CA LEU A 144 8.71 37.75 -17.69
C LEU A 144 7.39 37.11 -18.17
N LEU A 145 6.63 37.79 -19.04
CA LEU A 145 5.36 37.28 -19.53
C LEU A 145 5.58 36.16 -20.53
N GLY A 146 6.52 36.35 -21.45
CA GLY A 146 6.92 35.31 -22.39
C GLY A 146 7.42 34.06 -21.67
N VAL A 147 8.32 34.21 -20.70
CA VAL A 147 8.90 33.08 -19.95
C VAL A 147 7.86 32.41 -19.04
N GLY A 148 7.08 33.19 -18.28
CA GLY A 148 6.04 32.67 -17.39
C GLY A 148 4.96 31.92 -18.16
N ALA A 149 4.47 32.48 -19.27
CA ALA A 149 3.49 31.83 -20.14
C ALA A 149 4.06 30.57 -20.80
N ALA A 150 5.31 30.60 -21.28
CA ALA A 150 5.96 29.43 -21.88
C ALA A 150 6.07 28.26 -20.89
N LEU A 151 6.53 28.52 -19.66
CA LEU A 151 6.64 27.50 -18.61
C LEU A 151 5.28 26.95 -18.21
N PHE A 152 4.26 27.81 -18.06
CA PHE A 152 2.91 27.39 -17.72
C PHE A 152 2.27 26.53 -18.83
N ILE A 153 2.36 26.95 -20.09
CA ILE A 153 1.83 26.22 -21.24
C ILE A 153 2.55 24.88 -21.41
N PHE A 154 3.87 24.87 -21.23
CA PHE A 154 4.67 23.65 -21.34
C PHE A 154 4.33 22.65 -20.22
N GLY A 155 4.25 23.10 -18.97
CA GLY A 155 3.82 22.29 -17.84
C GLY A 155 2.39 21.76 -18.01
N TRP A 156 1.47 22.59 -18.50
CA TRP A 156 0.08 22.19 -18.77
C TRP A 156 -0.01 21.13 -19.88
N ARG A 157 0.77 21.25 -20.95
CA ARG A 157 0.84 20.22 -22.02
C ARG A 157 1.40 18.90 -21.51
N LEU A 158 2.45 18.94 -20.69
CA LEU A 158 3.03 17.74 -20.07
C LEU A 158 2.02 17.07 -19.12
N SER A 159 1.32 17.85 -18.30
CA SER A 159 0.26 17.35 -17.42
C SER A 159 -0.86 16.66 -18.21
N LYS A 160 -1.32 17.27 -19.31
CA LYS A 160 -2.34 16.69 -20.18
C LYS A 160 -1.87 15.41 -20.89
N SER A 161 -0.59 15.35 -21.29
CA SER A 161 0.02 14.15 -21.87
C SER A 161 0.12 13.01 -20.84
N LYS A 162 0.53 13.32 -19.61
CA LYS A 162 0.59 12.37 -18.50
C LYS A 162 -0.80 11.85 -18.14
N ALA A 163 -1.78 12.75 -17.99
CA ALA A 163 -3.18 12.39 -17.76
C ALA A 163 -3.77 11.56 -18.90
N LYS A 164 -3.43 11.85 -20.16
CA LYS A 164 -3.85 11.03 -21.32
C LYS A 164 -3.19 9.65 -21.32
N LYS A 165 -1.93 9.55 -20.89
CA LYS A 165 -1.21 8.28 -20.79
C LYS A 165 -1.72 7.43 -19.62
N GLU A 166 -2.02 8.06 -18.49
CA GLU A 166 -2.66 7.43 -17.32
C GLU A 166 -4.11 7.02 -17.64
N ALA A 167 -4.87 7.85 -18.35
CA ALA A 167 -6.21 7.50 -18.82
C ALA A 167 -6.20 6.43 -19.91
N ALA A 168 -5.18 6.39 -20.78
CA ALA A 168 -5.01 5.30 -21.75
C ALA A 168 -4.60 3.99 -21.06
N LEU A 169 -3.77 4.06 -20.01
CA LEU A 169 -3.40 2.89 -19.20
C LEU A 169 -4.58 2.41 -18.35
N ALA A 170 -5.39 3.33 -17.84
CA ALA A 170 -6.63 3.02 -17.12
C ALA A 170 -7.69 2.45 -18.06
N ALA A 171 -7.87 3.00 -19.26
CA ALA A 171 -8.75 2.47 -20.29
C ALA A 171 -8.23 1.13 -20.86
N GLN A 172 -6.91 0.90 -20.88
CA GLN A 172 -6.34 -0.40 -21.21
C GLN A 172 -6.58 -1.40 -20.10
N LYS A 173 -6.41 -1.03 -18.82
CA LYS A 173 -6.79 -1.87 -17.68
C LYS A 173 -8.29 -2.14 -17.62
N GLU A 174 -9.11 -1.16 -18.00
CA GLU A 174 -10.56 -1.27 -18.08
C GLU A 174 -10.97 -2.13 -19.26
N ARG A 175 -10.30 -2.03 -20.42
CA ARG A 175 -10.45 -2.95 -21.55
C ARG A 175 -9.92 -4.35 -21.25
N GLU A 176 -8.87 -4.51 -20.47
CA GLU A 176 -8.38 -5.81 -20.00
C GLU A 176 -9.34 -6.40 -18.95
N SER A 177 -9.98 -5.58 -18.11
CA SER A 177 -11.04 -6.03 -17.21
C SER A 177 -12.37 -6.31 -17.92
N LEU A 178 -12.73 -5.53 -18.95
CA LEU A 178 -13.91 -5.75 -19.79
C LEU A 178 -13.70 -6.92 -20.75
N ALA A 179 -12.48 -7.15 -21.24
CA ALA A 179 -12.10 -8.37 -21.97
C ALA A 179 -12.16 -9.59 -21.04
N LYS A 180 -11.78 -9.47 -19.76
CA LYS A 180 -12.01 -10.52 -18.75
C LYS A 180 -13.49 -10.74 -18.38
N ILE A 181 -14.36 -9.76 -18.62
CA ILE A 181 -15.83 -9.88 -18.42
C ILE A 181 -16.52 -10.38 -19.70
N GLN A 182 -16.00 -10.07 -20.90
CA GLN A 182 -16.50 -10.57 -22.19
C GLN A 182 -15.88 -11.91 -22.62
N GLU A 183 -14.81 -12.37 -21.97
CA GLU A 183 -14.34 -13.76 -21.97
C GLU A 183 -15.02 -14.62 -20.88
N GLN A 184 -16.20 -14.22 -20.41
CA GLN A 184 -17.17 -15.22 -19.97
C GLN A 184 -17.81 -15.82 -21.23
N PRO A 185 -17.53 -17.09 -21.56
CA PRO A 185 -18.16 -17.71 -22.71
C PRO A 185 -19.66 -17.75 -22.49
N ALA A 186 -20.41 -17.28 -23.49
CA ALA A 186 -21.86 -17.22 -23.49
C ALA A 186 -22.54 -18.60 -23.51
N THR A 187 -21.78 -19.68 -23.37
CA THR A 187 -22.23 -21.06 -23.25
C THR A 187 -21.11 -21.90 -22.62
N ASP A 188 -21.45 -22.77 -21.66
CA ASP A 188 -20.53 -23.76 -21.04
C ASP A 188 -19.70 -24.53 -22.09
N ASN A 189 -20.26 -24.75 -23.28
CA ASN A 189 -19.62 -25.54 -24.33
C ASN A 189 -18.39 -24.89 -24.99
N ASP A 190 -18.29 -23.55 -25.10
CA ASP A 190 -17.11 -22.93 -25.75
C ASP A 190 -15.91 -22.80 -24.79
N TYR A 191 -16.13 -22.79 -23.46
CA TYR A 191 -15.06 -22.83 -22.44
C TYR A 191 -14.25 -24.14 -22.49
N TYR A 192 -14.96 -25.26 -22.69
CA TYR A 192 -14.38 -26.61 -22.73
C TYR A 192 -13.85 -27.01 -24.11
N ARG A 193 -13.89 -26.13 -25.12
CA ARG A 193 -13.24 -26.40 -26.42
C ARG A 193 -11.74 -26.16 -26.37
N ASP A 194 -11.27 -25.34 -25.45
CA ASP A 194 -9.85 -25.17 -25.18
C ASP A 194 -9.37 -26.33 -24.30
N ILE A 195 -8.49 -27.16 -24.87
CA ILE A 195 -7.90 -28.33 -24.23
C ILE A 195 -7.24 -27.94 -22.89
N ASP A 196 -6.62 -26.76 -22.80
CA ASP A 196 -5.95 -26.30 -21.58
C ASP A 196 -6.93 -25.95 -20.45
N ASN A 197 -8.16 -25.52 -20.79
CA ASN A 197 -9.21 -25.29 -19.80
C ASN A 197 -9.90 -26.59 -19.37
N VAL A 198 -9.95 -27.60 -20.24
CA VAL A 198 -10.35 -28.96 -19.87
C VAL A 198 -9.35 -29.59 -18.90
N PHE A 199 -8.04 -29.36 -19.08
CA PHE A 199 -7.03 -29.83 -18.12
C PHE A 199 -7.17 -29.17 -16.74
N LYS A 200 -7.67 -27.94 -16.64
CA LYS A 200 -7.90 -27.27 -15.34
C LYS A 200 -9.06 -27.89 -14.55
N LEU A 201 -10.06 -28.47 -15.22
CA LEU A 201 -11.13 -29.25 -14.56
C LEU A 201 -10.59 -30.51 -13.88
N LEU A 202 -9.44 -31.03 -14.32
CA LEU A 202 -8.85 -32.24 -13.74
C LEU A 202 -8.11 -31.95 -12.42
N ASN A 203 -7.83 -30.68 -12.13
CA ASN A 203 -7.20 -30.30 -10.87
C ASN A 203 -8.26 -30.18 -9.79
N VAL A 204 -8.33 -31.20 -8.95
CA VAL A 204 -9.16 -31.19 -7.77
C VAL A 204 -8.55 -30.24 -6.75
N GLU A 205 -9.31 -29.22 -6.37
CA GLU A 205 -8.90 -28.23 -5.37
C GLU A 205 -8.76 -28.91 -4.00
N GLN A 206 -7.66 -28.63 -3.30
CA GLN A 206 -7.38 -29.33 -2.04
C GLN A 206 -8.36 -28.94 -0.94
N ILE A 207 -8.75 -27.66 -0.89
CA ILE A 207 -9.74 -27.12 0.04
C ILE A 207 -10.64 -26.15 -0.73
N GLU A 208 -11.95 -26.38 -0.66
CA GLU A 208 -12.96 -25.52 -1.24
C GLU A 208 -14.04 -25.20 -0.19
N MET A 209 -14.53 -23.96 -0.22
CA MET A 209 -15.69 -23.54 0.54
C MET A 209 -16.74 -22.97 -0.40
N GLU A 210 -17.93 -23.57 -0.36
CA GLU A 210 -19.10 -23.11 -1.10
C GLU A 210 -20.02 -22.32 -0.19
N PHE A 211 -20.56 -21.21 -0.70
CA PHE A 211 -21.42 -20.29 0.06
C PHE A 211 -22.78 -20.14 -0.59
N GLY A 212 -23.83 -20.18 0.24
CA GLY A 212 -25.17 -19.75 -0.15
C GLY A 212 -25.22 -18.24 -0.37
N TYR A 213 -26.20 -17.80 -1.16
CA TYR A 213 -26.29 -16.39 -1.59
C TYR A 213 -26.34 -15.39 -0.42
N SER A 214 -26.97 -15.72 0.71
CA SER A 214 -27.03 -14.83 1.88
C SER A 214 -25.67 -14.61 2.51
N LEU A 215 -24.68 -15.48 2.33
CA LEU A 215 -23.37 -15.35 2.97
C LEU A 215 -22.34 -14.59 2.12
N LEU A 216 -22.64 -14.31 0.85
CA LEU A 216 -21.69 -13.70 -0.07
C LEU A 216 -21.19 -12.31 0.39
N HIS A 217 -22.04 -11.53 1.08
CA HIS A 217 -21.65 -10.23 1.62
C HIS A 217 -20.59 -10.32 2.74
N LEU A 218 -20.49 -11.48 3.42
CA LEU A 218 -19.46 -11.71 4.45
C LEU A 218 -18.11 -12.06 3.82
N VAL A 219 -18.12 -12.58 2.58
CA VAL A 219 -16.93 -13.08 1.86
C VAL A 219 -16.37 -12.04 0.90
N ASP A 220 -17.23 -11.25 0.25
CA ASP A 220 -16.82 -10.25 -0.75
C ASP A 220 -16.25 -8.97 -0.09
N GLU A 221 -14.96 -8.70 -0.34
CA GLU A 221 -14.27 -7.49 0.13
C GLU A 221 -14.94 -6.19 -0.38
N LYS A 222 -15.54 -6.20 -1.58
CA LYS A 222 -16.22 -5.01 -2.13
C LYS A 222 -17.48 -4.65 -1.35
N SER A 223 -18.11 -5.66 -0.76
CA SER A 223 -19.29 -5.53 0.08
C SER A 223 -18.94 -5.22 1.55
N GLY A 224 -17.65 -5.10 1.88
CA GLY A 224 -17.17 -4.87 3.24
C GLY A 224 -16.95 -6.14 4.05
N GLY A 225 -16.95 -7.31 3.40
CA GLY A 225 -16.63 -8.59 4.03
C GLY A 225 -15.16 -8.69 4.45
N HIS A 226 -14.90 -9.45 5.53
CA HIS A 226 -13.56 -9.64 6.10
C HIS A 226 -13.13 -11.11 6.15
N PHE A 227 -13.88 -12.01 5.51
CA PHE A 227 -13.59 -13.44 5.55
C PHE A 227 -12.21 -13.78 4.96
N ILE A 228 -11.86 -13.21 3.80
CA ILE A 228 -10.57 -13.45 3.13
C ILE A 228 -9.40 -13.07 4.04
N ASP A 229 -9.44 -11.88 4.65
CA ASP A 229 -8.43 -11.42 5.60
C ASP A 229 -8.27 -12.38 6.80
N ARG A 230 -9.40 -12.89 7.31
CA ARG A 230 -9.41 -13.87 8.40
C ARG A 230 -8.81 -15.21 7.98
N VAL A 231 -9.06 -15.67 6.76
CA VAL A 231 -8.42 -16.88 6.20
C VAL A 231 -6.90 -16.68 6.10
N VAL A 232 -6.43 -15.51 5.67
CA VAL A 232 -4.97 -15.22 5.62
C VAL A 232 -4.35 -15.27 7.01
N MET A 233 -4.98 -14.65 8.01
CA MET A 233 -4.53 -14.71 9.40
C MET A 233 -4.54 -16.15 9.95
N PHE A 234 -5.60 -16.90 9.66
CA PHE A 234 -5.71 -18.31 10.02
C PHE A 234 -4.58 -19.15 9.43
N ARG A 235 -4.25 -19.00 8.14
CA ARG A 235 -3.14 -19.71 7.50
C ARG A 235 -1.80 -19.48 8.21
N LYS A 236 -1.54 -18.22 8.60
CA LYS A 236 -0.33 -17.86 9.35
C LYS A 236 -0.34 -18.53 10.73
N GLN A 237 -1.45 -18.46 11.45
CA GLN A 237 -1.58 -19.04 12.79
C GLN A 237 -1.42 -20.57 12.75
N PHE A 238 -2.09 -21.23 11.80
CA PHE A 238 -2.00 -22.67 11.59
C PHE A 238 -0.57 -23.13 11.31
N ALA A 239 0.18 -22.38 10.50
CA ALA A 239 1.58 -22.68 10.23
C ALA A 239 2.47 -22.59 11.48
N MET A 240 2.20 -21.64 12.39
CA MET A 240 2.93 -21.51 13.65
C MET A 240 2.56 -22.61 14.65
N ASP A 241 1.29 -22.98 14.72
CA ASP A 241 0.78 -23.93 15.73
C ASP A 241 1.01 -25.39 15.33
N MET A 242 0.74 -25.73 14.06
CA MET A 242 0.83 -27.10 13.53
C MET A 242 2.16 -27.39 12.82
N GLY A 243 2.97 -26.37 12.53
CA GLY A 243 4.23 -26.53 11.81
C GLY A 243 4.06 -26.90 10.33
N MET A 244 2.88 -26.70 9.75
CA MET A 244 2.62 -26.94 8.33
C MET A 244 1.79 -25.85 7.66
N VAL A 245 2.08 -25.62 6.39
CA VAL A 245 1.38 -24.61 5.59
C VAL A 245 0.21 -25.27 4.88
N ILE A 246 -0.99 -24.72 5.07
CA ILE A 246 -2.17 -25.18 4.36
C ILE A 246 -2.27 -24.55 2.96
N PRO A 247 -2.82 -25.30 1.97
CA PRO A 247 -3.03 -24.81 0.61
C PRO A 247 -4.00 -23.62 0.59
N SER A 248 -4.16 -23.00 -0.58
CA SER A 248 -5.19 -21.97 -0.78
C SER A 248 -6.58 -22.56 -0.61
N VAL A 249 -7.45 -21.82 0.08
CA VAL A 249 -8.88 -22.15 0.22
C VAL A 249 -9.61 -21.51 -0.95
N ARG A 250 -10.18 -22.31 -1.85
CA ARG A 250 -11.02 -21.81 -2.93
C ARG A 250 -12.39 -21.44 -2.39
N MET A 251 -12.94 -20.33 -2.87
CA MET A 251 -14.25 -19.85 -2.45
C MET A 251 -15.15 -19.75 -3.67
N THR A 252 -16.32 -20.35 -3.60
CA THR A 252 -17.30 -20.42 -4.69
C THR A 252 -18.70 -20.13 -4.18
N ASP A 253 -19.51 -19.46 -4.98
CA ASP A 253 -20.94 -19.40 -4.75
C ASP A 253 -21.60 -20.69 -5.27
N ASN A 254 -22.52 -21.26 -4.48
CA ASN A 254 -23.30 -22.40 -4.90
C ASN A 254 -24.80 -22.08 -4.75
N PRO A 255 -25.55 -21.87 -5.85
CA PRO A 255 -26.97 -21.55 -5.78
C PRO A 255 -27.84 -22.76 -5.40
N GLU A 256 -27.30 -23.98 -5.38
CA GLU A 256 -28.02 -25.21 -5.04
C GLU A 256 -28.11 -25.45 -3.52
N ILE A 257 -27.24 -24.82 -2.72
CA ILE A 257 -27.30 -24.92 -1.26
C ILE A 257 -28.22 -23.85 -0.66
N ASN A 258 -28.69 -24.09 0.57
CA ASN A 258 -29.55 -23.15 1.27
C ASN A 258 -28.84 -21.77 1.39
N PRO A 259 -29.55 -20.65 1.21
CA PRO A 259 -28.95 -19.31 1.24
C PRO A 259 -28.09 -19.01 2.46
N ASN A 260 -28.43 -19.56 3.62
CA ASN A 260 -27.73 -19.35 4.89
C ASN A 260 -26.67 -20.42 5.20
N GLN A 261 -26.42 -21.35 4.28
CA GLN A 261 -25.47 -22.44 4.48
C GLN A 261 -24.13 -22.19 3.79
N TYR A 262 -23.10 -22.84 4.33
CA TYR A 262 -21.83 -23.03 3.66
C TYR A 262 -21.42 -24.50 3.74
N VAL A 263 -20.63 -24.93 2.77
CA VAL A 263 -20.10 -26.29 2.67
C VAL A 263 -18.58 -26.23 2.58
N ILE A 264 -17.87 -27.06 3.33
CA ILE A 264 -16.43 -27.25 3.24
C ILE A 264 -16.18 -28.56 2.50
N LYS A 265 -15.39 -28.47 1.43
CA LYS A 265 -14.96 -29.60 0.63
C LYS A 265 -13.45 -29.79 0.72
N ILE A 266 -13.02 -31.04 0.81
CA ILE A 266 -11.61 -31.41 0.76
C ILE A 266 -11.43 -32.39 -0.40
N LYS A 267 -10.56 -32.04 -1.33
CA LYS A 267 -10.35 -32.81 -2.57
C LYS A 267 -11.68 -33.15 -3.29
N GLY A 268 -12.58 -32.16 -3.37
CA GLY A 268 -13.86 -32.26 -4.05
C GLY A 268 -15.00 -32.93 -3.26
N GLU A 269 -14.70 -33.60 -2.14
CA GLU A 269 -15.71 -34.26 -1.31
C GLU A 269 -16.23 -33.31 -0.20
N GLU A 270 -17.54 -33.27 0.00
CA GLU A 270 -18.16 -32.55 1.12
C GLU A 270 -17.81 -33.25 2.43
N VAL A 271 -17.03 -32.57 3.27
CA VAL A 271 -16.60 -33.08 4.58
C VAL A 271 -17.36 -32.43 5.74
N ALA A 272 -17.84 -31.20 5.55
CA ALA A 272 -18.58 -30.49 6.57
C ALA A 272 -19.55 -29.46 5.99
N ARG A 273 -20.60 -29.16 6.74
CA ARG A 273 -21.64 -28.17 6.39
C ARG A 273 -22.03 -27.39 7.63
N GLY A 274 -22.27 -26.10 7.48
CA GLY A 274 -22.77 -25.25 8.56
C GLY A 274 -23.86 -24.30 8.09
N GLU A 275 -24.64 -23.80 9.04
CA GLU A 275 -25.66 -22.77 8.82
C GLU A 275 -25.33 -21.53 9.64
N ILE A 276 -25.49 -20.35 9.02
CA ILE A 276 -25.10 -19.05 9.57
C ILE A 276 -26.25 -18.07 9.41
N LEU A 277 -26.60 -17.38 10.49
CA LEU A 277 -27.48 -16.22 10.46
C LEU A 277 -26.62 -14.95 10.51
N SER A 278 -26.46 -14.29 9.37
CA SER A 278 -25.55 -13.13 9.21
C SER A 278 -25.84 -11.95 10.15
N ASP A 279 -27.11 -11.75 10.50
CA ASP A 279 -27.54 -10.64 11.37
C ASP A 279 -27.57 -10.99 12.86
N HIS A 280 -27.06 -12.18 13.23
CA HIS A 280 -27.07 -12.70 14.59
C HIS A 280 -25.64 -12.99 15.08
N TYR A 281 -25.52 -13.17 16.40
CA TYR A 281 -24.32 -13.67 17.06
C TYR A 281 -24.57 -15.07 17.59
N LEU A 282 -23.58 -15.95 17.47
CA LEU A 282 -23.62 -17.27 18.08
C LEU A 282 -23.24 -17.13 19.55
N ALA A 283 -24.15 -17.49 20.43
CA ALA A 283 -23.97 -17.42 21.87
C ALA A 283 -23.71 -18.82 22.44
N LEU A 284 -22.53 -18.98 23.05
CA LEU A 284 -22.12 -20.20 23.74
C LEU A 284 -22.30 -20.05 25.25
N ASP A 285 -22.86 -21.08 25.87
CA ASP A 285 -22.95 -21.21 27.31
C ASP A 285 -21.78 -22.07 27.82
N ASN A 286 -20.88 -21.45 28.58
CA ASN A 286 -19.72 -22.13 29.18
C ASN A 286 -20.00 -22.65 30.61
N GLY A 287 -21.27 -22.58 31.07
CA GLY A 287 -21.68 -22.91 32.43
C GLY A 287 -21.80 -21.70 33.37
N ASP A 288 -21.47 -20.50 32.88
CA ASP A 288 -21.51 -19.24 33.63
C ASP A 288 -22.81 -18.45 33.43
N VAL A 289 -23.77 -19.00 32.67
CA VAL A 289 -25.00 -18.28 32.34
C VAL A 289 -25.90 -18.12 33.56
N VAL A 290 -26.15 -16.87 33.95
CA VAL A 290 -26.94 -16.51 35.12
C VAL A 290 -28.44 -16.45 34.79
N SER A 291 -28.77 -15.99 33.58
CA SER A 291 -30.15 -15.90 33.10
C SER A 291 -30.21 -16.24 31.61
N PRO A 292 -31.03 -17.22 31.19
CA PRO A 292 -31.14 -17.57 29.77
C PRO A 292 -31.70 -16.39 28.97
N VAL A 293 -31.08 -16.12 27.82
CA VAL A 293 -31.55 -15.14 26.84
C VAL A 293 -32.29 -15.85 25.72
N ASP A 294 -33.40 -15.25 25.28
CA ASP A 294 -34.21 -15.75 24.18
C ASP A 294 -33.47 -15.63 22.84
N GLY A 295 -33.40 -16.73 22.09
CA GLY A 295 -32.68 -16.88 20.83
C GLY A 295 -33.02 -18.20 20.14
N ILE A 296 -32.50 -18.41 18.94
CA ILE A 296 -32.78 -19.61 18.14
C ILE A 296 -31.77 -20.69 18.53
N ASP A 297 -32.26 -21.81 19.08
CA ASP A 297 -31.40 -22.94 19.46
C ASP A 297 -30.70 -23.53 18.23
N THR A 298 -29.40 -23.80 18.38
CA THR A 298 -28.54 -24.35 17.32
C THR A 298 -27.39 -25.15 17.93
N VAL A 299 -26.51 -25.64 17.08
CA VAL A 299 -25.29 -26.34 17.49
C VAL A 299 -24.11 -25.66 16.82
N GLU A 300 -23.09 -25.34 17.60
CA GLU A 300 -21.83 -24.80 17.09
C GLU A 300 -21.14 -25.87 16.21
N PRO A 301 -20.78 -25.54 14.97
CA PRO A 301 -20.39 -26.54 13.99
C PRO A 301 -18.98 -27.14 14.18
N ALA A 302 -18.05 -26.45 14.84
CA ALA A 302 -16.67 -26.94 15.02
C ALA A 302 -16.56 -28.05 16.09
N PHE A 303 -17.24 -27.89 17.22
CA PHE A 303 -17.11 -28.74 18.41
C PHE A 303 -18.41 -29.44 18.80
N GLY A 304 -19.54 -29.12 18.15
CA GLY A 304 -20.84 -29.74 18.45
C GLY A 304 -21.45 -29.24 19.76
N ILE A 305 -21.09 -28.03 20.20
CA ILE A 305 -21.55 -27.47 21.47
C ILE A 305 -22.95 -26.85 21.29
N PRO A 306 -23.93 -27.14 22.17
CA PRO A 306 -25.23 -26.48 22.13
C PRO A 306 -25.07 -24.95 22.24
N ALA A 307 -25.69 -24.23 21.32
CA ALA A 307 -25.54 -22.79 21.19
C ALA A 307 -26.88 -22.13 20.87
N LYS A 308 -26.93 -20.80 20.91
CA LYS A 308 -28.11 -20.03 20.48
C LYS A 308 -27.70 -18.92 19.54
N TRP A 309 -28.45 -18.71 18.46
CA TRP A 309 -28.36 -17.48 17.67
C TRP A 309 -29.14 -16.38 18.35
N ILE A 310 -28.45 -15.30 18.71
CA ILE A 310 -29.00 -14.14 19.38
C ILE A 310 -28.90 -12.94 18.45
N SER A 311 -30.01 -12.23 18.28
CA SER A 311 -30.09 -11.03 17.44
C SER A 311 -29.25 -9.88 18.01
N ALA A 312 -28.80 -8.97 17.14
CA ALA A 312 -27.88 -7.90 17.52
C ALA A 312 -28.41 -6.96 18.63
N ASP A 313 -29.73 -6.79 18.75
CA ASP A 313 -30.41 -6.01 19.79
C ASP A 313 -30.27 -6.64 21.19
N LYS A 314 -30.17 -7.97 21.27
CA LYS A 314 -30.03 -8.73 22.52
C LYS A 314 -28.56 -8.98 22.91
N LYS A 315 -27.60 -8.52 22.10
CA LYS A 315 -26.16 -8.72 22.29
C LYS A 315 -25.68 -8.32 23.69
N VAL A 316 -26.02 -7.10 24.13
CA VAL A 316 -25.58 -6.57 25.44
C VAL A 316 -26.16 -7.39 26.59
N MET A 317 -27.42 -7.81 26.45
CA MET A 317 -28.09 -8.62 27.46
C MET A 317 -27.46 -10.02 27.56
N ALA A 318 -27.11 -10.64 26.44
CA ALA A 318 -26.47 -11.94 26.40
C ALA A 318 -25.05 -11.92 26.98
N ASP A 319 -24.28 -10.86 26.70
CA ASP A 319 -22.95 -10.65 27.27
C ASP A 319 -23.02 -10.51 28.81
N VAL A 320 -23.95 -9.68 29.32
CA VAL A 320 -24.18 -9.52 30.77
C VAL A 320 -24.70 -10.81 31.42
N ALA A 321 -25.46 -11.62 30.67
CA ALA A 321 -25.97 -12.89 31.14
C ALA A 321 -24.89 -13.99 31.24
N GLY A 322 -23.68 -13.76 30.71
CA GLY A 322 -22.55 -14.68 30.78
C GLY A 322 -22.31 -15.51 29.52
N TYR A 323 -22.99 -15.21 28.40
CA TYR A 323 -22.74 -15.90 27.13
C TYR A 323 -21.45 -15.41 26.47
N THR A 324 -20.69 -16.33 25.87
CA THR A 324 -19.62 -15.97 24.94
C THR A 324 -20.22 -15.74 23.56
N LEU A 325 -20.10 -14.53 23.03
CA LEU A 325 -20.67 -14.14 21.75
C LEU A 325 -19.62 -14.20 20.63
N ILE A 326 -19.94 -14.92 19.56
CA ILE A 326 -19.09 -15.13 18.40
C ILE A 326 -19.81 -14.58 17.16
N ASP A 327 -19.10 -13.80 16.35
CA ASP A 327 -19.64 -13.27 15.10
C ASP A 327 -19.70 -14.35 13.99
N PRO A 328 -20.61 -14.21 13.00
CA PRO A 328 -20.78 -15.16 11.90
C PRO A 328 -19.50 -15.56 11.17
N VAL A 329 -18.61 -14.61 10.90
CA VAL A 329 -17.35 -14.86 10.18
C VAL A 329 -16.43 -15.71 11.05
N SER A 330 -16.31 -15.39 12.34
CA SER A 330 -15.53 -16.18 13.29
C SER A 330 -16.05 -17.60 13.46
N VAL A 331 -17.36 -17.84 13.41
CA VAL A 331 -17.94 -19.19 13.42
C VAL A 331 -17.47 -20.00 12.21
N MET A 332 -17.59 -19.44 11.00
CA MET A 332 -17.15 -20.12 9.76
C MET A 332 -15.64 -20.42 9.77
N ILE A 333 -14.82 -19.47 10.23
CA ILE A 333 -13.36 -19.65 10.30
C ILE A 333 -12.96 -20.71 11.35
N THR A 334 -13.65 -20.74 12.49
CA THR A 334 -13.39 -21.74 13.54
C THR A 334 -13.73 -23.14 13.05
N HIS A 335 -14.87 -23.29 12.37
CA HIS A 335 -15.25 -24.56 11.76
C HIS A 335 -14.26 -24.99 10.67
N LEU A 336 -13.90 -24.08 9.75
CA LEU A 336 -12.88 -24.35 8.73
C LEU A 336 -11.56 -24.81 9.36
N SER A 337 -11.11 -24.12 10.40
CA SER A 337 -9.90 -24.47 11.13
C SER A 337 -9.98 -25.89 11.67
N GLU A 338 -11.07 -26.25 12.37
CA GLU A 338 -11.20 -27.56 12.99
C GLU A 338 -11.30 -28.69 11.96
N VAL A 339 -12.04 -28.48 10.86
CA VAL A 339 -12.12 -29.43 9.74
C VAL A 339 -10.74 -29.64 9.11
N ILE A 340 -9.98 -28.57 8.87
CA ILE A 340 -8.62 -28.68 8.33
C ILE A 340 -7.68 -29.43 9.28
N LYS A 341 -7.81 -29.23 10.60
CA LYS A 341 -7.03 -30.00 11.59
C LYS A 341 -7.38 -31.49 11.55
N GLN A 342 -8.65 -31.83 11.42
CA GLN A 342 -9.10 -33.22 11.34
C GLN A 342 -8.60 -33.92 10.07
N HIS A 343 -8.57 -33.21 8.94
CA HIS A 343 -8.10 -33.71 7.64
C HIS A 343 -6.65 -33.34 7.30
N CYS A 344 -5.87 -32.96 8.31
CA CYS A 344 -4.52 -32.43 8.15
C CYS A 344 -3.58 -33.43 7.45
N SER A 345 -3.73 -34.72 7.74
CA SER A 345 -2.98 -35.81 7.11
C SER A 345 -3.27 -35.98 5.62
N GLU A 346 -4.46 -35.57 5.17
CA GLU A 346 -4.86 -35.67 3.76
C GLU A 346 -4.36 -34.48 2.94
N LEU A 347 -4.24 -33.33 3.58
CA LEU A 347 -3.77 -32.08 2.97
C LEU A 347 -2.25 -32.02 2.87
N LEU A 348 -1.51 -32.71 3.74
CA LEU A 348 -0.06 -32.77 3.70
C LEU A 348 0.43 -33.62 2.52
N SER A 349 0.95 -32.98 1.47
CA SER A 349 1.52 -33.70 0.34
C SER A 349 3.00 -34.05 0.55
N ARG A 350 3.50 -35.01 -0.24
CA ARG A 350 4.95 -35.31 -0.29
C ARG A 350 5.78 -34.10 -0.73
N GLN A 351 5.21 -33.26 -1.59
CA GLN A 351 5.87 -32.05 -2.06
C GLN A 351 6.05 -31.06 -0.91
N ASP A 352 5.02 -30.90 -0.07
CA ASP A 352 5.08 -30.03 1.11
C ASP A 352 6.13 -30.52 2.11
N VAL A 353 6.15 -31.84 2.39
CA VAL A 353 7.18 -32.45 3.26
C VAL A 353 8.58 -32.22 2.69
N LYS A 354 8.77 -32.38 1.38
CA LYS A 354 10.06 -32.09 0.74
C LYS A 354 10.45 -30.63 0.94
N THR A 355 9.54 -29.69 0.69
CA THR A 355 9.79 -28.25 0.90
C THR A 355 10.12 -27.94 2.36
N MET A 356 9.45 -28.58 3.32
CA MET A 356 9.76 -28.43 4.74
C MET A 356 11.17 -28.96 5.08
N VAL A 357 11.54 -30.14 4.58
CA VAL A 357 12.87 -30.74 4.76
C VAL A 357 13.95 -29.86 4.12
N ASP A 358 13.72 -29.37 2.90
CA ASP A 358 14.65 -28.48 2.18
C ASP A 358 14.86 -27.17 2.96
N ASN A 359 13.81 -26.61 3.56
CA ASN A 359 13.90 -25.43 4.43
C ASN A 359 14.70 -25.68 5.71
N ILE A 360 14.51 -26.85 6.35
CA ILE A 360 15.29 -27.23 7.53
C ILE A 360 16.76 -27.47 7.15
N LYS A 361 17.03 -28.09 6.00
CA LYS A 361 18.38 -28.33 5.49
C LYS A 361 19.18 -27.03 5.32
N ALA A 362 18.52 -25.94 4.96
CA ALA A 362 19.17 -24.62 4.85
C ALA A 362 19.71 -24.08 6.19
N THR A 363 19.14 -24.50 7.32
CA THR A 363 19.54 -24.05 8.67
C THR A 363 20.34 -25.10 9.44
N ASN A 364 20.05 -26.39 9.24
CA ASN A 364 20.67 -27.52 9.94
C ASN A 364 21.05 -28.64 8.95
N PRO A 365 22.03 -28.42 8.04
CA PRO A 365 22.35 -29.37 6.98
C PRO A 365 22.83 -30.73 7.53
N THR A 366 23.67 -30.72 8.57
CA THR A 366 24.26 -31.93 9.17
C THR A 366 23.25 -32.87 9.84
N LEU A 367 22.04 -32.39 10.16
CA LEU A 367 20.98 -33.22 10.72
C LEU A 367 20.18 -33.96 9.63
N ILE A 368 20.11 -33.37 8.44
CA ILE A 368 19.29 -33.85 7.32
C ILE A 368 20.10 -34.72 6.35
N ASP A 369 21.39 -34.45 6.20
CA ASP A 369 22.35 -35.29 5.47
C ASP A 369 22.72 -36.55 6.28
#